data_AF-X1PND3-F1
#
_entry.id   AF-X1PND3-F1
#
_cell.length_a   1.000
_cell.length_b   1.000
_cell.length_c   1.000
_cell.angle_alpha   90.00
_cell.angle_beta   90.00
_cell.angle_gamma   90.00
#
_symmetry.space_group_name_H-M   'P 1'
#
loop_
_entity.id
_entity.type
_entity.pdbx_description
1 polymer ?
#
loop_
_entity_poly.entity_id
_entity_poly.type
_entity_poly.pdbx_seq_one_letter_code
_entity_poly.pdbx_strand_id
1 'polypeptide(L)' 'MDISTVRTIFMWCTIINVIILTGSSLVFMFAGDSIYPIHSRLFKVSRESFNTLFYSFIALYKILWIMFNLVPWLALLIIG' A
#
# COMPACT_ATOMS: atom_id res chain seq x y z
N MET A 1 24.35 -8.56 -11.37
CA MET A 1 23.66 -7.26 -11.17
C MET A 1 24.59 -6.38 -10.39
N ASP A 2 24.73 -5.12 -10.79
CA ASP A 2 25.48 -4.13 -10.03
C ASP A 2 24.61 -3.52 -8.92
N ILE A 3 25.24 -2.96 -7.89
CA ILE A 3 24.56 -2.30 -6.77
C ILE A 3 23.66 -1.15 -7.27
N SER A 4 24.05 -0.46 -8.34
CA SER A 4 23.26 0.58 -9.00
C SER A 4 21.94 0.06 -9.59
N THR A 5 21.96 -1.15 -10.17
CA THR A 5 20.76 -1.80 -10.72
C THR A 5 19.80 -2.18 -9.60
N VAL A 6 20.31 -2.80 -8.53
CA VAL A 6 19.49 -3.22 -7.37
C VAL A 6 18.88 -2.00 -6.69
N ARG A 7 19.65 -0.91 -6.52
CA ARG A 7 19.15 0.38 -6.00
C ARG A 7 18.01 0.94 -6.85
N THR A 8 18.13 0.89 -8.16
CA THR A 8 17.10 1.38 -9.09
C THR A 8 15.82 0.55 -9.02
N ILE A 9 15.94 -0.78 -8.85
CA ILE A 9 14.80 -1.67 -8.65
C ILE A 9 14.05 -1.28 -7.37
N PHE A 10 14.75 -1.20 -6.23
CA PHE A 10 14.11 -0.84 -4.96
C PHE A 10 13.52 0.59 -4.96
N MET A 11 14.12 1.52 -5.73
CA MET A 11 13.55 2.86 -5.95
C MET A 11 12.18 2.78 -6.62
N TRP A 12 12.08 2.06 -7.75
CA TRP A 12 10.82 1.93 -8.48
C TRP A 12 9.78 1.13 -7.69
N CYS A 13 10.19 0.07 -6.99
CA CYS A 13 9.30 -0.64 -6.08
C CYS A 13 8.76 0.31 -5.00
N THR A 14 9.61 1.18 -4.44
CA THR A 14 9.19 2.17 -3.45
C THR A 14 8.15 3.13 -4.03
N ILE A 15 8.41 3.72 -5.21
CA ILE A 15 7.51 4.66 -5.89
C ILE A 15 6.16 4.01 -6.21
N ILE A 16 6.16 2.82 -6.83
CA ILE A 16 4.94 2.12 -7.24
C ILE A 16 4.06 1.80 -6.03
N ASN A 17 4.65 1.30 -4.93
CA ASN A 17 3.89 1.00 -3.72
C ASN A 17 3.32 2.26 -3.06
N VAL A 18 4.01 3.41 -3.12
CA VAL A 18 3.44 4.70 -2.66
C VAL A 18 2.22 5.07 -3.51
N ILE A 19 2.32 4.97 -4.83
CA ILE A 19 1.19 5.25 -5.74
C ILE A 19 0.01 4.35 -5.41
N ILE A 20 0.24 3.06 -5.18
CA ILE A 20 -0.81 2.10 -4.79
C ILE A 20 -1.41 2.50 -3.45
N LEU A 21 -0.60 2.75 -2.42
CA LEU A 21 -1.07 3.10 -1.08
C LEU A 21 -1.90 4.39 -1.08
N THR A 22 -1.42 5.43 -1.77
CA THR A 22 -2.13 6.69 -1.91
C THR A 22 -3.38 6.51 -2.75
N GLY A 23 -3.31 5.80 -3.88
CA GLY A 23 -4.46 5.51 -4.74
C GLY A 23 -5.56 4.76 -3.99
N SER A 24 -5.22 3.69 -3.27
CA SER A 24 -6.17 2.96 -2.42
C SER A 24 -6.79 3.85 -1.35
N SER A 25 -5.99 4.68 -0.69
CA SER A 25 -6.48 5.62 0.33
C SER A 25 -7.45 6.66 -0.25
N LEU A 26 -7.15 7.22 -1.43
CA LEU A 26 -8.02 8.17 -2.12
C LEU A 26 -9.32 7.52 -2.59
N VAL A 27 -9.24 6.31 -3.18
CA VAL A 27 -10.43 5.55 -3.60
C VAL A 27 -11.34 5.28 -2.40
N PHE A 28 -10.79 4.92 -1.24
CA PHE A 28 -11.60 4.72 -0.05
C PHE A 28 -12.20 6.02 0.49
N MET A 29 -11.44 7.12 0.48
CA MET A 29 -11.92 8.42 0.95
C MET A 29 -13.03 9.00 0.07
N PHE A 30 -12.91 8.89 -1.26
CA PHE A 30 -13.85 9.51 -2.21
C PHE A 30 -14.94 8.55 -2.70
N ALA A 31 -14.65 7.26 -2.81
CA ALA A 31 -15.57 6.26 -3.34
C ALA A 31 -15.99 5.21 -2.30
N GLY A 32 -15.55 5.31 -1.03
CA GLY A 32 -15.91 4.36 0.02
C GLY A 32 -17.42 4.20 0.21
N ASP A 33 -18.20 5.28 0.08
CA ASP A 33 -19.66 5.24 0.13
C ASP A 33 -20.31 4.57 -1.09
N SER A 34 -19.69 4.64 -2.26
CA SER A 34 -20.15 3.97 -3.48
C SER A 34 -19.73 2.50 -3.54
N ILE A 35 -18.60 2.16 -2.92
CA ILE A 35 -18.00 0.81 -2.90
C ILE A 35 -18.63 -0.05 -1.80
N TYR A 36 -19.00 0.55 -0.67
CA TYR A 36 -19.60 -0.16 0.46
C TYR A 36 -20.86 -0.97 0.10
N PRO A 37 -21.86 -0.45 -0.65
CA PRO A 37 -23.05 -1.22 -1.05
C PRO A 37 -22.71 -2.47 -1.87
N ILE A 38 -21.66 -2.40 -2.70
CA ILE A 38 -21.23 -3.52 -3.55
C ILE A 38 -20.62 -4.62 -2.67
N HIS A 39 -19.69 -4.26 -1.79
CA HIS A 39 -19.07 -5.23 -0.88
C HIS A 39 -20.05 -5.78 0.16
N SER A 40 -20.97 -4.95 0.66
CA SER A 40 -22.00 -5.39 1.60
C SER A 40 -22.94 -6.42 0.97
N ARG A 41 -23.28 -6.29 -0.33
CA ARG A 41 -24.07 -7.29 -1.07
C ARG A 41 -23.33 -8.62 -1.28
N LEU A 42 -22.02 -8.56 -1.58
CA LEU A 42 -21.21 -9.75 -1.85
C LEU A 42 -20.83 -10.52 -0.58
N PHE A 43 -20.48 -9.80 0.50
CA PHE A 43 -19.84 -10.38 1.68
C PHE A 43 -20.62 -10.17 2.98
N LYS A 44 -21.78 -9.50 2.95
CA LYS A 44 -22.64 -9.22 4.12
C LYS A 44 -21.89 -8.56 5.28
N VAL A 45 -21.00 -7.62 4.96
CA VAL A 45 -20.16 -6.92 5.94
C VAL A 45 -20.86 -5.67 6.44
N SER A 46 -20.78 -5.41 7.75
CA SER A 46 -21.22 -4.14 8.34
C SER A 46 -20.29 -2.99 7.94
N ARG A 47 -20.77 -1.75 8.05
CA ARG A 47 -19.98 -0.56 7.72
C ARG A 47 -18.74 -0.42 8.60
N GLU A 48 -18.89 -0.74 9.89
CA GLU A 48 -17.79 -0.71 10.86
C GLU A 48 -16.71 -1.74 10.54
N SER A 49 -17.12 -2.98 10.23
CA SER A 49 -16.19 -4.03 9.85
C SER A 49 -15.51 -3.75 8.52
N PHE A 50 -16.21 -3.15 7.54
CA PHE A 50 -15.62 -2.71 6.28
C PHE A 50 -14.53 -1.66 6.50
N ASN A 51 -14.83 -0.62 7.29
CA ASN A 51 -13.85 0.42 7.62
C ASN A 51 -12.64 -0.16 8.37
N THR A 52 -12.88 -1.04 9.34
CA THR A 52 -11.82 -1.69 10.14
C THR A 52 -10.92 -2.55 9.27
N LEU A 53 -11.50 -3.38 8.40
CA LEU A 53 -10.76 -4.23 7.46
C LEU A 53 -9.92 -3.40 6.49
N PHE A 54 -10.50 -2.33 5.93
CA PHE A 54 -9.78 -1.47 5.01
C PHE A 54 -8.63 -0.73 5.70
N TYR A 55 -8.88 -0.16 6.89
CA TYR A 55 -7.83 0.50 7.67
C TYR A 55 -6.71 -0.48 8.04
N SER A 56 -7.06 -1.70 8.43
CA SER A 56 -6.09 -2.76 8.74
C SER A 56 -5.28 -3.17 7.52
N PHE A 57 -5.92 -3.26 6.35
CA PHE A 57 -5.24 -3.55 5.08
C PHE A 57 -4.25 -2.45 4.70
N ILE A 58 -4.65 -1.18 4.78
CA ILE A 58 -3.78 -0.02 4.54
C ILE A 58 -2.60 -0.01 5.52
N ALA A 59 -2.85 -0.27 6.80
CA ALA A 59 -1.80 -0.32 7.82
C ALA A 59 -0.80 -1.45 7.57
N LEU A 60 -1.29 -2.66 7.28
CA LEU A 60 -0.44 -3.81 6.98
C LEU A 60 0.37 -3.58 5.69
N TYR A 61 -0.27 -3.11 4.63
CA TYR A 61 0.39 -2.81 3.37
C TYR A 61 1.50 -1.77 3.55
N LYS A 62 1.24 -0.71 4.35
CA LYS A 62 2.23 0.30 4.68
C LYS A 62 3.46 -0.30 5.38
N ILE A 63 3.26 -1.20 6.35
CA ILE A 63 4.36 -1.88 7.06
C ILE A 63 5.18 -2.73 6.09
N LEU A 64 4.52 -3.57 5.29
CA LEU A 64 5.18 -4.45 4.32
C LEU A 64 5.99 -3.63 3.31
N TRP A 65 5.41 -2.57 2.76
CA TRP A 65 6.09 -1.69 1.83
C TRP A 65 7.33 -1.06 2.46
N ILE A 66 7.23 -0.51 3.68
CA ILE A 66 8.37 0.11 4.36
C ILE A 66 9.49 -0.92 4.57
N MET A 67 9.16 -2.07 5.15
CA MET A 67 10.16 -3.08 5.52
C MET A 67 10.84 -3.72 4.30
N PHE A 68 10.08 -4.02 3.25
CA PHE A 68 10.61 -4.79 2.12
C PHE A 68 11.04 -3.95 0.92
N ASN A 69 10.72 -2.65 0.87
CA ASN A 69 11.09 -1.80 -0.28
C ASN A 69 11.85 -0.54 0.16
N LEU A 70 11.25 0.27 1.02
CA LEU A 70 11.85 1.56 1.42
C LEU A 70 13.14 1.35 2.23
N VAL A 71 13.11 0.48 3.23
CA VAL A 71 14.28 0.21 4.09
C VAL A 71 15.46 -0.36 3.28
N PRO A 72 15.29 -1.36 2.40
CA PRO A 72 16.36 -1.82 1.52
C PRO A 72 16.88 -0.74 0.56
N TRP A 73 15.98 0.09 0.00
CA TRP A 73 16.40 1.20 -0.85
C TRP A 73 17.28 2.21 -0.10
N LEU A 74 16.88 2.59 1.11
CA LEU A 74 17.65 3.50 1.98
C LEU A 74 18.99 2.88 2.39
N ALA A 75 19.02 1.59 2.72
CA ALA A 75 20.27 0.89 3.01
C ALA A 75 21.23 0.96 1.83
N LEU A 76 20.75 0.73 0.60
CA LEU A 76 21.54 0.84 -0.63
C LEU A 76 22.02 2.26 -0.93
N LEU A 77 21.28 3.30 -0.52
CA LEU A 77 21.72 4.70 -0.61
C LEU A 77 22.82 5.05 0.41
N ILE A 78 22.84 4.36 1.55
CA ILE A 78 23.84 4.61 2.60
C ILE A 78 25.17 3.92 2.25
N ILE A 79 25.11 2.70 1.73
CA ILE A 79 26.31 1.88 1.48
C ILE A 79 26.89 2.03 0.07
N GLY A 80 26.12 2.56 -0.89
CA GLY A 80 26.42 2.51 -2.33
C GLY A 80 26.48 3.86 -3.02
#